data_AF-A0A3D3TRD8-F1
#
_entry.id   AF-A0A3D3TRD8-F1
#
_cell.length_a   1.000
_cell.length_b   1.000
_cell.length_c   1.000
_cell.angle_alpha   90.00
_cell.angle_beta   90.00
_cell.angle_gamma   90.00
#
_symmetry.space_group_name_H-M   'P 1'
#
loop_
_entity.id
_entity.type
_entity.pdbx_description
1 polymer ?
#
loop_
_entity_poly.entity_id
_entity_poly.type
_entity_poly.pdbx_seq_one_letter_code
_entity_poly.pdbx_strand_id
1 'polypeptide(L)'
;KSTYANDEIKLSYINGHYCYALKATTLVNGLGIVRHIDFNDSQVMDFQNHDTAESAKDDYDSKTLIPIMRRYFSIHQDFKYNFFLGDAAYDCDDNYKYLTKDCSIVPIIPINSRNSSSLPLPSGFTDDGTPLCPKDPSLPMKFDGITREKGRAMRIKWLCPKSKKINENKTTKYILSCEAPCTMSPCGRIYHPTINKELRLNCPIPRDSNEWTRLYKIRTITERTNHILKNTLAISKLKINKTSSLKSELLLSGITQLISVIISYNMNIKNNILSLRRLVS
;
A
#
# COMPACT_ATOMS: atom_id res chain seq x y z
N LYS A 1 4.86 -6.46 -42.74
CA LYS A 1 4.86 -5.56 -41.57
C LYS A 1 5.00 -6.43 -40.32
N SER A 2 6.14 -6.39 -39.63
CA SER A 2 6.26 -6.96 -38.30
C SER A 2 5.60 -5.99 -37.31
N THR A 3 4.65 -6.48 -36.52
CA THR A 3 4.08 -5.74 -35.39
C THR A 3 4.96 -5.98 -34.17
N TYR A 4 5.51 -4.91 -33.59
CA TYR A 4 6.28 -4.98 -32.35
C TYR A 4 5.39 -4.53 -31.20
N ALA A 5 5.26 -5.37 -30.16
CA ALA A 5 4.60 -5.00 -28.93
C ALA A 5 5.58 -4.20 -28.06
N ASN A 6 5.12 -3.10 -27.45
CA ASN A 6 5.95 -2.31 -26.56
C ASN A 6 6.08 -3.02 -25.21
N ASP A 7 7.23 -3.63 -24.95
CA ASP A 7 7.49 -4.43 -23.76
C ASP A 7 7.41 -3.62 -22.44
N GLU A 8 7.48 -2.29 -22.50
CA GLU A 8 7.32 -1.42 -21.32
C GLU A 8 5.86 -1.28 -20.89
N ILE A 9 4.89 -1.53 -21.78
CA ILE A 9 3.46 -1.43 -21.46
C ILE A 9 3.00 -2.74 -20.82
N LYS A 10 2.57 -2.67 -19.55
CA LYS A 10 2.18 -3.86 -18.79
C LYS A 10 0.67 -3.96 -18.62
N LEU A 11 0.17 -5.21 -18.62
CA LEU A 11 -1.22 -5.49 -18.24
C LEU A 11 -1.46 -4.99 -16.81
N SER A 12 -2.57 -4.30 -16.62
CA SER A 12 -2.95 -3.62 -15.41
C SER A 12 -4.46 -3.74 -15.18
N TYR A 13 -4.89 -3.58 -13.93
CA TYR A 13 -6.28 -3.42 -13.56
C TYR A 13 -6.47 -2.03 -12.97
N ILE A 14 -7.28 -1.19 -13.62
CA ILE A 14 -7.47 0.22 -13.26
C ILE A 14 -8.96 0.56 -13.38
N ASN A 15 -9.53 1.17 -12.34
CA ASN A 15 -10.94 1.60 -12.31
C ASN A 15 -11.94 0.50 -12.70
N GLY A 16 -11.70 -0.75 -12.29
CA GLY A 16 -12.60 -1.87 -12.58
C GLY A 16 -12.36 -2.57 -13.92
N HIS A 17 -11.35 -2.15 -14.70
CA HIS A 17 -11.10 -2.67 -16.04
C HIS A 17 -9.66 -3.15 -16.22
N TYR A 18 -9.48 -4.21 -17.01
CA TYR A 18 -8.18 -4.61 -17.52
C TYR A 18 -7.73 -3.66 -18.63
N CYS A 19 -6.49 -3.21 -18.59
CA CYS A 19 -5.89 -2.37 -19.61
C CYS A 19 -4.38 -2.59 -19.71
N TYR A 20 -3.80 -2.20 -20.85
CA TYR A 20 -2.36 -2.11 -21.01
C TYR A 20 -1.96 -0.65 -20.79
N ALA A 21 -1.15 -0.39 -19.76
CA ALA A 21 -0.83 0.96 -19.35
C ALA A 21 0.64 1.11 -18.96
N LEU A 22 1.20 2.28 -19.28
CA LEU A 22 2.35 2.81 -18.57
C LEU A 22 1.86 3.41 -17.25
N LYS A 23 2.63 3.20 -16.18
CA LYS A 23 2.30 3.72 -14.86
C LYS A 23 3.36 4.69 -14.41
N ALA A 24 2.95 5.63 -13.58
CA ALA A 24 3.84 6.48 -12.85
C ALA A 24 3.19 6.85 -11.52
N THR A 25 4.00 6.99 -10.49
CA THR A 25 3.60 7.49 -9.18
C THR A 25 4.26 8.82 -8.92
N THR A 26 3.49 9.77 -8.41
CA THR A 26 3.97 11.09 -8.01
C THR A 26 3.98 11.17 -6.49
N LEU A 27 5.12 11.53 -5.91
CA LEU A 27 5.21 11.88 -4.49
C LEU A 27 5.00 13.39 -4.36
N VAL A 28 4.06 13.78 -3.49
CA VAL A 28 3.61 15.16 -3.35
C VAL A 28 3.66 15.55 -1.88
N ASN A 29 4.12 16.76 -1.57
CA ASN A 29 4.13 17.25 -0.18
C ASN A 29 2.75 17.82 0.24
N GLY A 30 2.61 18.21 1.51
CA GLY A 30 1.36 18.78 2.05
C GLY A 30 0.89 20.10 1.42
N LEU A 31 1.69 20.70 0.52
CA LEU A 31 1.32 21.89 -0.27
C LEU A 31 0.91 21.55 -1.72
N GLY A 32 0.91 20.27 -2.10
CA GLY A 32 0.57 19.85 -3.45
C GLY A 32 1.72 19.96 -4.45
N ILE A 33 2.93 20.20 -3.97
CA ILE A 33 4.13 20.34 -4.79
C ILE A 33 4.72 18.94 -5.04
N VAL A 34 4.92 18.58 -6.31
CA VAL A 34 5.59 17.34 -6.72
C VAL A 34 7.03 17.35 -6.21
N ARG A 35 7.41 16.27 -5.53
CA ARG A 35 8.76 16.04 -4.98
C ARG A 35 9.49 14.89 -5.66
N HIS A 36 8.76 13.93 -6.20
CA HIS A 36 9.33 12.80 -6.92
C HIS A 36 8.35 12.28 -7.97
N ILE A 37 8.88 11.77 -9.07
CA ILE A 37 8.13 11.05 -10.09
C ILE A 37 8.85 9.73 -10.33
N ASP A 38 8.12 8.64 -10.21
CA ASP A 38 8.61 7.29 -10.39
C ASP A 38 7.80 6.58 -11.47
N PHE A 39 8.45 5.91 -12.41
CA PHE A 39 7.78 5.23 -13.51
C PHE A 39 7.39 3.78 -13.21
N ASN A 40 7.71 3.26 -12.01
CA ASN A 40 7.34 1.92 -11.56
C ASN A 40 7.70 0.79 -12.56
N ASP A 41 8.72 1.00 -13.41
CA ASP A 41 9.04 0.12 -14.56
C ASP A 41 9.38 -1.33 -14.15
N SER A 42 9.84 -1.51 -12.92
CA SER A 42 10.24 -2.81 -12.37
C SER A 42 9.10 -3.60 -11.72
N GLN A 43 7.93 -2.99 -11.51
CA GLN A 43 6.83 -3.60 -10.79
C GLN A 43 5.69 -4.01 -11.73
N VAL A 44 5.23 -5.24 -11.60
CA VAL A 44 4.14 -5.81 -12.42
C VAL A 44 3.03 -6.30 -11.51
N MET A 45 1.77 -6.13 -11.93
CA MET A 45 0.62 -6.71 -11.23
C MET A 45 0.60 -8.23 -11.45
N ASP A 46 0.56 -8.99 -10.36
CA ASP A 46 0.54 -10.44 -10.40
C ASP A 46 -0.92 -10.95 -10.44
N PHE A 47 -1.42 -11.23 -11.63
CA PHE A 47 -2.76 -11.78 -11.82
C PHE A 47 -2.82 -13.31 -11.67
N GLN A 48 -1.68 -13.99 -11.57
CA GLN A 48 -1.64 -15.46 -11.50
C GLN A 48 -1.78 -15.96 -10.07
N ASN A 49 -1.19 -15.24 -9.12
CA ASN A 49 -1.17 -15.65 -7.70
C ASN A 49 -2.27 -14.97 -6.86
N HIS A 50 -3.25 -14.33 -7.50
CA HIS A 50 -4.35 -13.63 -6.83
C HIS A 50 -5.70 -14.08 -7.35
N ASP A 51 -6.65 -14.31 -6.43
CA ASP A 51 -8.00 -14.78 -6.75
C ASP A 51 -8.82 -13.79 -7.59
N THR A 52 -8.50 -12.49 -7.49
CA THR A 52 -9.21 -11.42 -8.21
C THR A 52 -8.26 -10.35 -8.71
N ALA A 53 -8.66 -9.64 -9.78
CA ALA A 53 -7.93 -8.51 -10.34
C ALA A 53 -7.75 -7.36 -9.33
N GLU A 54 -8.78 -7.13 -8.50
CA GLU A 54 -8.72 -6.12 -7.44
C GLU A 54 -7.71 -6.51 -6.35
N SER A 55 -7.61 -7.80 -5.99
CA SER A 55 -6.61 -8.30 -5.05
C SER A 55 -5.18 -8.14 -5.60
N ALA A 56 -4.98 -8.44 -6.88
CA ALA A 56 -3.70 -8.21 -7.56
C ALA A 56 -3.31 -6.72 -7.58
N LYS A 57 -4.30 -5.84 -7.79
CA LYS A 57 -4.11 -4.39 -7.74
C LYS A 57 -3.76 -3.90 -6.34
N ASP A 58 -4.50 -4.34 -5.33
CA ASP A 58 -4.26 -3.96 -3.94
C ASP A 58 -2.86 -4.38 -3.46
N ASP A 59 -2.41 -5.59 -3.82
CA ASP A 59 -1.05 -6.05 -3.54
C ASP A 59 0.00 -5.18 -4.24
N TYR A 60 -0.21 -4.87 -5.52
CA TYR A 60 0.64 -3.94 -6.27
C TYR A 60 0.73 -2.56 -5.60
N ASP A 61 -0.40 -1.94 -5.29
CA ASP A 61 -0.43 -0.60 -4.69
C ASP A 61 0.28 -0.61 -3.32
N SER A 62 0.03 -1.61 -2.49
CA SER A 62 0.64 -1.75 -1.17
C SER A 62 2.17 -1.85 -1.22
N LYS A 63 2.73 -2.51 -2.25
CA LYS A 63 4.17 -2.72 -2.44
C LYS A 63 4.88 -1.54 -3.09
N THR A 64 4.14 -0.55 -3.59
CA THR A 64 4.69 0.59 -4.34
C THR A 64 5.36 1.62 -3.42
N LEU A 65 4.93 1.73 -2.16
CA LEU A 65 5.38 2.78 -1.23
C LEU A 65 6.88 2.71 -0.91
N ILE A 66 7.36 1.56 -0.40
CA ILE A 66 8.74 1.43 0.09
C ILE A 66 9.77 1.70 -1.02
N PRO A 67 9.67 1.10 -2.22
CA PRO A 67 10.61 1.37 -3.31
C PRO A 67 10.70 2.86 -3.68
N ILE A 68 9.55 3.54 -3.78
CA ILE A 68 9.49 4.97 -4.12
C ILE A 68 10.12 5.81 -3.02
N MET A 69 9.74 5.58 -1.77
CA MET A 69 10.27 6.34 -0.63
C MET A 69 11.79 6.17 -0.50
N ARG A 70 12.31 4.96 -0.73
CA ARG A 70 13.77 4.70 -0.74
C ARG A 70 14.47 5.47 -1.84
N ARG A 71 13.95 5.45 -3.07
CA ARG A 71 14.51 6.21 -4.20
C ARG A 71 14.46 7.71 -3.92
N TYR A 72 13.33 8.21 -3.44
CA TYR A 72 13.17 9.62 -3.08
C TYR A 72 14.19 10.05 -2.03
N PHE A 73 14.31 9.34 -0.91
CA PHE A 73 15.26 9.71 0.14
C PHE A 73 16.73 9.49 -0.25
N SER A 74 17.04 8.57 -1.16
CA SER A 74 18.40 8.45 -1.68
C SER A 74 18.88 9.70 -2.43
N ILE A 75 17.94 10.43 -3.07
CA ILE A 75 18.21 11.66 -3.83
C ILE A 75 18.05 12.91 -2.95
N HIS A 76 17.15 12.87 -1.97
CA HIS A 76 16.73 14.02 -1.18
C HIS A 76 16.94 13.80 0.33
N GLN A 77 18.19 13.55 0.73
CA GLN A 77 18.56 13.14 2.09
C GLN A 77 18.26 14.19 3.18
N ASP A 78 18.26 15.47 2.81
CA ASP A 78 18.04 16.58 3.76
C ASP A 78 16.56 16.81 4.10
N PHE A 79 15.64 16.25 3.31
CA PHE A 79 14.21 16.46 3.51
C PHE A 79 13.67 15.56 4.61
N LYS A 80 13.10 16.18 5.64
CA LYS A 80 12.45 15.49 6.76
C LYS A 80 10.94 15.74 6.73
N TYR A 81 10.18 14.69 7.00
CA TYR A 81 8.72 14.73 7.04
C TYR A 81 8.24 14.12 8.36
N ASN A 82 7.21 14.71 8.95
CA ASN A 82 6.61 14.16 10.17
C ASN A 82 5.53 13.12 9.86
N PHE A 83 4.83 13.28 8.73
CA PHE A 83 3.65 12.49 8.39
C PHE A 83 3.72 11.96 6.97
N PHE A 84 3.25 10.73 6.77
CA PHE A 84 2.94 10.17 5.46
C PHE A 84 1.42 10.03 5.33
N LEU A 85 0.84 10.55 4.25
CA LEU A 85 -0.59 10.55 3.99
C LEU A 85 -0.88 9.59 2.84
N GLY A 86 -1.53 8.46 3.12
CA GLY A 86 -1.84 7.43 2.14
C GLY A 86 -3.32 7.06 2.13
N ASP A 87 -3.79 6.48 1.02
CA ASP A 87 -5.09 5.81 0.98
C ASP A 87 -5.02 4.42 1.64
N ALA A 88 -6.17 3.74 1.71
CA ALA A 88 -6.27 2.40 2.30
C ALA A 88 -5.48 1.33 1.52
N ALA A 89 -5.09 1.56 0.26
CA ALA A 89 -4.31 0.59 -0.49
C ALA A 89 -2.88 0.44 0.08
N TYR A 90 -2.38 1.47 0.77
CA TYR A 90 -1.10 1.40 1.49
C TYR A 90 -1.17 0.73 2.87
N ASP A 91 -2.35 0.26 3.30
CA ASP A 91 -2.57 -0.39 4.60
C ASP A 91 -1.94 -1.81 4.64
N CYS A 92 -0.63 -1.85 4.85
CA CYS A 92 0.17 -3.07 4.95
C CYS A 92 1.19 -2.95 6.08
N ASP A 93 1.35 -4.01 6.88
CA ASP A 93 2.23 -4.04 8.06
C ASP A 93 3.68 -3.62 7.74
N ASP A 94 4.20 -3.99 6.56
CA ASP A 94 5.55 -3.62 6.12
C ASP A 94 5.70 -2.11 5.86
N ASN A 95 4.65 -1.45 5.35
CA ASN A 95 4.64 0.00 5.16
C ASN A 95 4.65 0.74 6.50
N TYR A 96 3.84 0.29 7.48
CA TYR A 96 3.87 0.87 8.82
C TYR A 96 5.23 0.70 9.47
N LYS A 97 5.83 -0.49 9.37
CA LYS A 97 7.18 -0.76 9.87
C LYS A 97 8.21 0.17 9.24
N TYR A 98 8.25 0.24 7.92
CA TYR A 98 9.20 1.08 7.19
C TYR A 98 9.05 2.56 7.55
N LEU A 99 7.82 3.10 7.51
CA LEU A 99 7.57 4.51 7.82
C LEU A 99 7.97 4.84 9.27
N THR A 100 7.57 4.02 10.24
CA THR A 100 7.78 4.33 11.66
C THR A 100 9.20 4.04 12.14
N LYS A 101 9.78 2.89 11.78
CA LYS A 101 11.09 2.44 12.27
C LYS A 101 12.24 2.95 11.41
N ASP A 102 12.09 2.89 10.10
CA ASP A 102 13.20 3.21 9.19
C ASP A 102 13.21 4.70 8.83
N CYS A 103 12.04 5.34 8.71
CA CYS A 103 11.94 6.76 8.34
C CYS A 103 11.60 7.71 9.50
N SER A 104 11.17 7.21 10.67
CA SER A 104 10.64 8.04 11.77
C SER A 104 9.47 8.95 11.34
N ILE A 105 8.62 8.45 10.44
CA ILE A 105 7.44 9.13 9.90
C ILE A 105 6.17 8.51 10.47
N VAL A 106 5.22 9.33 10.90
CA VAL A 106 3.91 8.89 11.38
C VAL A 106 2.98 8.58 10.19
N PRO A 107 2.50 7.34 10.03
CA PRO A 107 1.59 6.97 8.96
C PRO A 107 0.15 7.42 9.28
N ILE A 108 -0.43 8.22 8.39
CA ILE A 108 -1.84 8.60 8.37
C ILE A 108 -2.49 7.82 7.23
N ILE A 109 -2.78 6.55 7.51
CA ILE A 109 -3.32 5.57 6.56
C ILE A 109 -4.59 4.96 7.17
N PRO A 110 -5.74 5.00 6.46
CA PRO A 110 -6.97 4.37 6.92
C PRO A 110 -6.84 2.84 6.86
N ILE A 111 -7.53 2.15 7.77
CA ILE A 111 -7.61 0.69 7.74
C ILE A 111 -8.37 0.24 6.49
N ASN A 112 -7.78 -0.66 5.72
CA ASN A 112 -8.43 -1.33 4.60
C ASN A 112 -9.38 -2.41 5.14
N SER A 113 -10.68 -2.14 5.09
CA SER A 113 -11.72 -3.09 5.50
C SER A 113 -11.67 -4.40 4.70
N ARG A 114 -11.14 -4.36 3.46
CA ARG A 114 -10.99 -5.56 2.61
C ARG A 114 -9.94 -6.54 3.16
N ASN A 115 -9.00 -6.06 3.97
CA ASN A 115 -8.01 -6.90 4.66
C ASN A 115 -8.54 -7.48 5.97
N SER A 116 -9.81 -7.24 6.34
CA SER A 116 -10.41 -7.82 7.54
C SER A 116 -10.84 -9.27 7.30
N SER A 117 -10.40 -10.18 8.17
CA SER A 117 -10.82 -11.57 8.12
C SER A 117 -12.14 -11.71 8.88
N SER A 118 -13.13 -12.36 8.25
CA SER A 118 -14.36 -12.79 8.93
C SER A 118 -14.16 -13.99 9.87
N LEU A 119 -12.94 -14.56 9.91
CA LEU A 119 -12.64 -15.70 10.77
C LEU A 119 -12.58 -15.26 12.24
N PRO A 120 -13.12 -16.07 13.16
CA PRO A 120 -13.16 -15.73 14.57
C PRO A 120 -11.76 -15.50 15.14
N LEU A 121 -11.58 -14.43 15.90
CA LEU A 121 -10.32 -14.13 16.59
C LEU A 121 -10.13 -15.07 17.79
N PRO A 122 -8.88 -15.26 18.28
CA PRO A 122 -8.65 -15.91 19.56
C PRO A 122 -9.52 -15.28 20.65
N SER A 123 -10.05 -16.10 21.56
CA SER A 123 -10.87 -15.64 22.70
C SER A 123 -10.05 -14.85 23.72
N GLY A 124 -8.74 -15.05 23.71
CA GLY A 124 -7.77 -14.37 24.56
C GLY A 124 -6.37 -14.94 24.33
N PHE A 125 -5.50 -14.69 25.29
CA PHE A 125 -4.14 -15.21 25.33
C PHE A 125 -3.87 -15.78 26.73
N THR A 126 -3.01 -16.79 26.83
CA THR A 126 -2.46 -17.23 28.13
C THR A 126 -1.49 -16.17 28.68
N ASP A 127 -1.05 -16.33 29.93
CA ASP A 127 -0.06 -15.45 30.56
C ASP A 127 1.26 -15.40 29.77
N ASP A 128 1.65 -16.51 29.13
CA ASP A 128 2.81 -16.59 28.24
C ASP A 128 2.55 -16.06 26.81
N GLY A 129 1.38 -15.47 26.55
CA GLY A 129 1.02 -14.89 25.26
C GLY A 129 0.59 -15.89 24.18
N THR A 130 0.26 -17.14 24.55
CA THR A 130 -0.24 -18.13 23.60
C THR A 130 -1.71 -17.87 23.28
N PRO A 131 -2.10 -17.72 22.00
CA PRO A 131 -3.50 -17.48 21.64
C PRO A 131 -4.39 -18.66 22.02
N LEU A 132 -5.61 -18.37 22.46
CA LEU A 132 -6.60 -19.37 22.90
C LEU A 132 -7.62 -19.70 21.80
N CYS A 133 -8.25 -20.87 21.89
CA CYS A 133 -9.29 -21.28 20.95
C CYS A 133 -10.48 -20.29 20.99
N PRO A 134 -10.99 -19.83 19.82
CA PRO A 134 -12.10 -18.87 19.78
C PRO A 134 -13.40 -19.35 20.46
N LYS A 135 -13.64 -20.67 20.50
CA LYS A 135 -14.84 -21.26 21.12
C LYS A 135 -14.59 -21.82 22.52
N ASP A 136 -13.33 -21.94 22.94
CA ASP A 136 -12.98 -22.56 24.22
C ASP A 136 -11.73 -21.88 24.79
N PRO A 137 -11.91 -20.89 25.70
CA PRO A 137 -10.80 -20.17 26.31
C PRO A 137 -9.84 -21.07 27.12
N SER A 138 -10.23 -22.30 27.47
CA SER A 138 -9.35 -23.20 28.24
C SER A 138 -8.28 -23.87 27.37
N LEU A 139 -8.35 -23.76 26.03
CA LEU A 139 -7.49 -24.51 25.11
C LEU A 139 -6.49 -23.59 24.38
N PRO A 140 -5.19 -23.67 24.73
CA PRO A 140 -4.12 -22.97 24.00
C PRO A 140 -3.90 -23.53 22.60
N MET A 141 -3.79 -22.64 21.62
CA MET A 141 -3.47 -23.00 20.24
C MET A 141 -2.04 -23.56 20.12
N LYS A 142 -1.79 -24.41 19.13
CA LYS A 142 -0.49 -25.07 18.91
C LYS A 142 0.39 -24.25 17.98
N PHE A 143 1.62 -23.95 18.38
CA PHE A 143 2.58 -23.32 17.48
C PHE A 143 2.91 -24.25 16.29
N ASP A 144 2.96 -23.68 15.09
CA ASP A 144 3.14 -24.42 13.84
C ASP A 144 4.24 -23.86 12.93
N GLY A 145 5.08 -22.97 13.49
CA GLY A 145 6.18 -22.35 12.79
C GLY A 145 5.94 -20.90 12.40
N ILE A 146 6.88 -20.37 11.62
CA ILE A 146 6.88 -19.00 11.13
C ILE A 146 6.74 -19.03 9.61
N THR A 147 5.76 -18.32 9.09
CA THR A 147 5.51 -18.21 7.65
C THR A 147 6.23 -16.98 7.10
N ARG A 148 7.05 -17.21 6.06
CA ARG A 148 7.80 -16.19 5.31
C ARG A 148 7.47 -16.27 3.83
N GLU A 149 6.24 -15.92 3.48
CA GLU A 149 5.81 -15.81 2.08
C GLU A 149 6.48 -14.61 1.41
N LYS A 150 6.97 -14.79 0.18
CA LYS A 150 7.61 -13.71 -0.59
C LYS A 150 6.64 -12.54 -0.76
N GLY A 151 7.03 -11.35 -0.30
CA GLY A 151 6.21 -10.14 -0.40
C GLY A 151 5.10 -10.00 0.66
N ARG A 152 5.13 -10.80 1.74
CA ARG A 152 4.25 -10.60 2.90
C ARG A 152 5.08 -10.55 4.19
N ALA A 153 4.58 -9.77 5.14
CA ALA A 153 5.17 -9.68 6.47
C ALA A 153 5.25 -11.06 7.15
N MET A 154 6.29 -11.21 7.97
CA MET A 154 6.54 -12.42 8.77
C MET A 154 5.39 -12.64 9.75
N ARG A 155 4.78 -13.83 9.69
CA ARG A 155 3.63 -14.21 10.50
C ARG A 155 3.95 -15.46 11.30
N ILE A 156 3.58 -15.47 12.57
CA ILE A 156 3.63 -16.69 13.38
C ILE A 156 2.38 -17.51 13.04
N LYS A 157 2.50 -18.83 12.98
CA LYS A 157 1.37 -19.72 12.70
C LYS A 157 0.96 -20.48 13.95
N TRP A 158 -0.29 -20.31 14.35
CA TRP A 158 -0.92 -21.04 15.45
C TRP A 158 -2.08 -21.87 14.92
N LEU A 159 -2.06 -23.18 15.17
CA LEU A 159 -3.10 -24.12 14.78
C LEU A 159 -4.12 -24.35 15.90
N CYS A 160 -5.30 -24.79 15.50
CA CYS A 160 -6.33 -25.24 16.42
C CYS A 160 -5.77 -26.31 17.39
N PRO A 161 -6.09 -26.24 18.69
CA PRO A 161 -5.64 -27.22 19.69
C PRO A 161 -6.08 -28.65 19.36
N LYS A 162 -7.24 -28.79 18.71
CA LYS A 162 -7.81 -30.08 18.26
C LYS A 162 -7.37 -30.49 16.85
N SER A 163 -6.41 -29.78 16.27
CA SER A 163 -5.78 -30.15 15.00
C SER A 163 -4.63 -31.12 15.23
N LYS A 164 -4.53 -32.14 14.37
CA LYS A 164 -3.43 -33.11 14.34
C LYS A 164 -2.86 -33.18 12.93
N LYS A 165 -1.54 -32.97 12.81
CA LYS A 165 -0.79 -33.22 11.58
C LYS A 165 -0.53 -34.71 11.43
N ILE A 166 -0.80 -35.25 10.25
CA ILE A 166 -0.45 -36.61 9.85
C ILE A 166 0.35 -36.56 8.56
N ASN A 167 1.35 -37.42 8.43
CA ASN A 167 2.09 -37.59 7.19
C ASN A 167 1.58 -38.86 6.51
N GLU A 168 0.94 -38.70 5.36
CA GLU A 168 0.41 -39.80 4.56
C GLU A 168 0.98 -39.67 3.14
N ASN A 169 1.63 -40.72 2.64
CA ASN A 169 2.20 -40.76 1.29
C ASN A 169 3.09 -39.54 0.94
N LYS A 170 4.03 -39.19 1.84
CA LYS A 170 4.92 -38.01 1.72
C LYS A 170 4.19 -36.65 1.65
N THR A 171 2.90 -36.61 1.96
CA THR A 171 2.09 -35.39 1.99
C THR A 171 1.59 -35.13 3.41
N THR A 172 1.73 -33.91 3.91
CA THR A 172 1.18 -33.54 5.23
C THR A 172 -0.32 -33.25 5.11
N LYS A 173 -1.14 -34.02 5.81
CA LYS A 173 -2.57 -33.81 5.98
C LYS A 173 -2.90 -33.38 7.41
N TYR A 174 -4.08 -32.81 7.60
CA TYR A 174 -4.59 -32.40 8.89
C TYR A 174 -5.89 -33.14 9.19
N ILE A 175 -6.04 -33.60 10.43
CA ILE A 175 -7.27 -34.15 10.97
C ILE A 175 -7.71 -33.24 12.11
N LEU A 176 -8.98 -32.84 12.09
CA LEU A 176 -9.60 -32.01 13.12
C LEU A 176 -10.56 -32.86 13.95
N SER A 177 -10.40 -32.86 15.27
CA SER A 177 -11.30 -33.56 16.21
C SER A 177 -12.33 -32.64 16.88
N CYS A 178 -12.61 -31.47 16.30
CA CYS A 178 -13.65 -30.57 16.80
C CYS A 178 -15.05 -31.11 16.47
N GLU A 179 -15.88 -31.33 17.48
CA GLU A 179 -17.32 -31.64 17.30
C GLU A 179 -18.07 -30.46 16.65
N ALA A 180 -17.80 -29.23 17.10
CA ALA A 180 -18.38 -27.99 16.56
C ALA A 180 -17.29 -27.04 16.06
N PRO A 181 -16.71 -27.27 14.87
CA PRO A 181 -15.54 -26.54 14.38
C PRO A 181 -15.80 -25.03 14.23
N CYS A 182 -14.74 -24.23 14.37
CA CYS A 182 -14.80 -22.77 14.22
C CYS A 182 -14.73 -22.32 12.74
N THR A 183 -14.25 -23.20 11.87
CA THR A 183 -14.03 -22.96 10.44
C THR A 183 -14.28 -24.25 9.67
N MET A 184 -14.53 -24.18 8.36
CA MET A 184 -14.65 -25.36 7.49
C MET A 184 -13.31 -26.02 7.13
N SER A 185 -12.19 -25.50 7.64
CA SER A 185 -10.86 -26.00 7.28
C SER A 185 -10.56 -27.35 7.96
N PRO A 186 -9.97 -28.34 7.25
CA PRO A 186 -9.54 -29.62 7.84
C PRO A 186 -8.50 -29.50 8.97
N CYS A 187 -7.82 -28.36 9.07
CA CYS A 187 -6.88 -28.08 10.15
C CYS A 187 -7.47 -27.20 11.27
N GLY A 188 -8.75 -26.85 11.18
CA GLY A 188 -9.45 -25.96 12.09
C GLY A 188 -9.05 -24.50 11.93
N ARG A 189 -9.22 -23.72 13.00
CA ARG A 189 -8.79 -22.31 13.02
C ARG A 189 -7.26 -22.22 13.02
N ILE A 190 -6.70 -21.52 12.04
CA ILE A 190 -5.29 -21.10 12.05
C ILE A 190 -5.24 -19.61 12.38
N TYR A 191 -4.57 -19.20 13.46
CA TYR A 191 -4.34 -17.80 13.77
C TYR A 191 -2.93 -17.37 13.31
N HIS A 192 -2.86 -16.30 12.53
CA HIS A 192 -1.62 -15.78 11.94
C HIS A 192 -1.34 -14.34 12.41
N PRO A 193 -0.88 -14.12 13.65
CA PRO A 193 -0.47 -12.78 14.06
C PRO A 193 0.77 -12.36 13.26
N THR A 194 0.71 -11.18 12.65
CA THR A 194 1.89 -10.54 12.05
C THR A 194 2.75 -9.96 13.17
N ILE A 195 4.06 -10.15 13.08
CA ILE A 195 5.01 -9.75 14.13
C ILE A 195 5.03 -8.22 14.35
N ASN A 196 4.77 -7.42 13.30
CA ASN A 196 4.74 -5.95 13.40
C ASN A 196 3.32 -5.37 13.38
N LYS A 197 2.28 -6.19 13.63
CA LYS A 197 0.88 -5.76 13.55
C LYS A 197 0.55 -4.61 14.50
N GLU A 198 1.29 -4.53 15.61
CA GLU A 198 1.17 -3.45 16.60
C GLU A 198 1.39 -2.07 15.99
N LEU A 199 2.32 -1.89 15.03
CA LEU A 199 2.59 -0.57 14.43
C LEU A 199 1.42 -0.06 13.59
N ARG A 200 0.68 -1.00 12.97
CA ARG A 200 -0.54 -0.71 12.21
C ARG A 200 -1.71 -0.32 13.12
N LEU A 201 -1.86 -1.00 14.26
CA LEU A 201 -2.98 -0.79 15.18
C LEU A 201 -2.73 0.36 16.18
N ASN A 202 -1.50 0.47 16.68
CA ASN A 202 -1.07 1.43 17.69
C ASN A 202 -0.36 2.62 17.04
N CYS A 203 -1.09 3.37 16.21
CA CYS A 203 -0.55 4.58 15.60
C CYS A 203 -0.42 5.69 16.66
N PRO A 204 0.64 6.52 16.62
CA PRO A 204 0.83 7.64 17.55
C PRO A 204 -0.34 8.63 17.60
N ILE A 205 -1.04 8.79 16.47
CA ILE A 205 -2.26 9.59 16.38
C ILE A 205 -3.45 8.63 16.21
N PRO A 206 -4.38 8.56 17.18
CA PRO A 206 -5.57 7.72 17.10
C PRO A 206 -6.43 8.08 15.87
N ARG A 207 -6.93 7.07 15.15
CA ARG A 207 -7.67 7.28 13.88
C ARG A 207 -9.02 7.97 14.04
N ASP A 208 -9.62 7.84 15.23
CA ASP A 208 -10.87 8.48 15.64
C ASP A 208 -10.66 9.93 16.14
N SER A 209 -9.42 10.40 16.24
CA SER A 209 -9.13 11.75 16.70
C SER A 209 -9.43 12.82 15.63
N ASN A 210 -9.73 14.02 16.12
CA ASN A 210 -9.87 15.22 15.28
C ASN A 210 -8.58 15.56 14.54
N GLU A 211 -7.42 15.30 15.16
CA GLU A 211 -6.11 15.53 14.56
C GLU A 211 -5.90 14.63 13.33
N TRP A 212 -6.16 13.32 13.48
CA TRP A 212 -6.08 12.37 12.36
C TRP A 212 -6.99 12.79 11.21
N THR A 213 -8.24 13.14 11.54
CA THR A 213 -9.22 13.61 10.55
C THR A 213 -8.73 14.86 9.81
N ARG A 214 -8.11 15.81 10.51
CA ARG A 214 -7.55 17.03 9.92
C ARG A 214 -6.36 16.72 9.00
N LEU A 215 -5.43 15.87 9.45
CA LEU A 215 -4.27 15.46 8.66
C LEU A 215 -4.71 14.72 7.40
N TYR A 216 -5.60 13.73 7.54
CA TYR A 216 -6.07 12.90 6.44
C TYR A 216 -6.77 13.73 5.34
N LYS A 217 -7.49 14.80 5.71
CA LYS A 217 -8.09 15.74 4.74
C LYS A 217 -7.07 16.37 3.78
N ILE A 218 -5.81 16.53 4.19
CA ILE A 218 -4.74 17.09 3.34
C ILE A 218 -4.49 16.19 2.11
N ARG A 219 -4.75 14.88 2.18
CA ARG A 219 -4.58 13.94 1.06
C ARG A 219 -5.34 14.37 -0.22
N THR A 220 -6.44 15.11 -0.07
CA THR A 220 -7.19 15.67 -1.22
C THR A 220 -6.31 16.55 -2.13
N ILE A 221 -5.19 17.07 -1.62
CA ILE A 221 -4.23 17.83 -2.41
C ILE A 221 -3.57 16.98 -3.50
N THR A 222 -3.36 15.69 -3.27
CA THR A 222 -2.79 14.77 -4.26
C THR A 222 -3.71 14.64 -5.48
N GLU A 223 -5.03 14.59 -5.27
CA GLU A 223 -6.02 14.55 -6.35
C GLU A 223 -5.99 15.85 -7.17
N ARG A 224 -5.84 17.00 -6.50
CA ARG A 224 -5.67 18.31 -7.16
C ARG A 224 -4.37 18.38 -7.98
N THR A 225 -3.25 17.92 -7.41
CA THR A 225 -1.96 17.85 -8.11
C THR A 225 -2.05 16.93 -9.33
N ASN A 226 -2.67 15.76 -9.19
CA ASN A 226 -2.90 14.84 -10.31
C ASN A 226 -3.80 15.46 -11.39
N HIS A 227 -4.81 16.24 -11.01
CA HIS A 227 -5.65 16.97 -11.95
C HIS A 227 -4.83 18.02 -12.74
N ILE A 228 -3.96 18.78 -12.07
CA ILE A 228 -3.09 19.78 -12.71
C ILE A 228 -2.15 19.11 -13.72
N LEU A 229 -1.47 18.03 -13.30
CA LEU A 229 -0.57 17.28 -14.19
C LEU A 229 -1.32 16.75 -15.41
N LYS A 230 -2.51 16.14 -15.21
CA LYS A 230 -3.29 15.55 -16.31
C LYS A 230 -3.85 16.58 -17.27
N ASN A 231 -4.51 17.62 -16.75
CA ASN A 231 -5.35 18.50 -17.55
C ASN A 231 -4.68 19.82 -17.89
N THR A 232 -4.09 20.50 -16.90
CA THR A 232 -3.47 21.82 -17.10
C THR A 232 -2.16 21.69 -17.86
N LEU A 233 -1.36 20.69 -17.52
CA LEU A 233 -0.10 20.39 -18.22
C LEU A 233 -0.29 19.38 -19.37
N ALA A 234 -1.55 19.15 -19.75
CA ALA A 234 -1.98 18.45 -20.96
C ALA A 234 -1.48 17.00 -21.16
N ILE A 235 -0.98 16.33 -20.12
CA ILE A 235 -0.58 14.92 -20.20
C ILE A 235 -1.71 14.02 -20.75
N SER A 236 -2.97 14.30 -20.41
CA SER A 236 -4.12 13.52 -20.90
C SER A 236 -4.46 13.73 -22.38
N LYS A 237 -3.90 14.76 -23.02
CA LYS A 237 -4.17 15.13 -24.42
C LYS A 237 -3.03 14.76 -25.36
N LEU A 238 -1.93 14.21 -24.84
CA LEU A 238 -0.78 13.81 -25.63
C LEU A 238 -1.15 12.68 -26.59
N LYS A 239 -0.78 12.83 -27.86
CA LYS A 239 -0.91 11.80 -28.91
C LYS A 239 0.47 11.22 -29.25
N ILE A 240 1.23 10.85 -28.22
CA ILE A 240 2.59 10.32 -28.33
C ILE A 240 2.54 8.81 -28.13
N ASN A 241 3.20 8.06 -29.00
CA ASN A 241 3.27 6.58 -28.93
C ASN A 241 4.62 6.06 -28.40
N LYS A 242 5.64 6.91 -28.26
CA LYS A 242 6.97 6.56 -27.78
C LYS A 242 7.04 6.70 -26.26
N THR A 243 7.39 5.61 -25.55
CA THR A 243 7.44 5.59 -24.08
C THR A 243 8.37 6.65 -23.50
N SER A 244 9.59 6.77 -24.03
CA SER A 244 10.57 7.74 -23.53
C SER A 244 10.08 9.18 -23.66
N SER A 245 9.40 9.52 -24.76
CA SER A 245 8.78 10.84 -24.92
C SER A 245 7.67 11.06 -23.90
N LEU A 246 6.77 10.09 -23.65
CA LEU A 246 5.74 10.19 -22.61
C LEU A 246 6.32 10.39 -21.21
N LYS A 247 7.39 9.64 -20.87
CA LYS A 247 8.11 9.79 -19.60
C LYS A 247 8.72 11.19 -19.47
N SER A 248 9.35 11.69 -20.53
CA SER A 248 9.90 13.06 -20.56
C SER A 248 8.82 14.12 -20.36
N GLU A 249 7.66 14.01 -21.01
CA GLU A 249 6.55 14.95 -20.83
C GLU A 249 6.06 15.00 -19.38
N LEU A 250 6.00 13.85 -18.69
CA LEU A 250 5.63 13.80 -17.28
C LEU A 250 6.66 14.50 -16.39
N LEU A 251 7.96 14.31 -16.66
CA LEU A 251 9.03 15.03 -15.95
C LEU A 251 8.97 16.54 -16.20
N LEU A 252 8.81 16.95 -17.46
CA LEU A 252 8.66 18.35 -17.84
C LEU A 252 7.44 18.99 -17.18
N SER A 253 6.35 18.24 -17.02
CA SER A 253 5.17 18.69 -16.28
C SER A 253 5.49 18.92 -14.79
N GLY A 254 6.22 18.01 -14.15
CA GLY A 254 6.71 18.19 -12.79
C GLY A 254 7.59 19.44 -12.65
N ILE A 255 8.55 19.62 -13.56
CA ILE A 255 9.44 20.80 -13.59
C ILE A 255 8.63 22.09 -13.78
N THR A 256 7.67 22.10 -14.69
CA THR A 256 6.79 23.25 -14.96
C THR A 256 6.01 23.65 -13.70
N GLN A 257 5.50 22.67 -12.95
CA GLN A 257 4.86 22.95 -11.67
C GLN A 257 5.82 23.62 -10.68
N LEU A 258 7.05 23.11 -10.56
CA LEU A 258 8.06 23.69 -9.67
C LEU A 258 8.40 25.13 -10.05
N ILE A 259 8.58 25.42 -11.34
CA ILE A 259 8.79 26.78 -11.84
C ILE A 259 7.60 27.68 -11.48
N SER A 260 6.37 27.18 -11.64
CA SER A 260 5.16 27.93 -11.29
C SER A 260 5.11 28.31 -9.81
N VAL A 261 5.56 27.42 -8.93
CA VAL A 261 5.65 27.70 -7.49
C VAL A 261 6.70 28.78 -7.20
N ILE A 262 7.86 28.72 -7.85
CA ILE A 262 8.93 29.73 -7.71
C ILE A 262 8.43 31.12 -8.17
N ILE A 263 7.76 31.18 -9.32
CA ILE A 263 7.18 32.42 -9.85
C ILE A 263 6.12 32.96 -8.89
N SER A 264 5.20 32.11 -8.43
CA SER A 264 4.16 32.49 -7.46
C SER A 264 4.75 33.09 -6.19
N TYR A 265 5.82 32.48 -5.68
CA TYR A 265 6.53 32.96 -4.49
C TYR A 265 7.15 34.34 -4.72
N ASN A 266 7.85 34.54 -5.85
CA ASN A 266 8.46 35.82 -6.21
C ASN A 266 7.43 36.94 -6.45
N MET A 267 6.24 36.59 -6.95
CA MET A 267 5.12 37.52 -7.12
C MET A 267 4.32 37.75 -5.83
N ASN A 268 4.74 37.16 -4.71
CA ASN A 268 4.05 37.20 -3.42
C ASN A 268 2.60 36.65 -3.47
N ILE A 269 2.30 35.78 -4.45
CA ILE A 269 1.02 35.09 -4.59
C ILE A 269 1.06 33.84 -3.70
N LYS A 270 0.76 34.02 -2.41
CA LYS A 270 0.80 32.95 -1.41
C LYS A 270 -0.44 32.05 -1.45
N ASN A 271 -1.55 32.55 -2.00
CA ASN A 271 -2.80 31.80 -2.13
C ASN A 271 -2.88 31.14 -3.50
N ASN A 272 -3.19 29.85 -3.54
CA ASN A 272 -3.30 29.05 -4.77
C ASN A 272 -2.00 28.98 -5.58
N ILE A 273 -0.87 28.65 -4.92
CA ILE A 273 0.49 28.53 -5.52
C ILE A 273 0.59 27.58 -6.73
N LEU A 274 -0.43 26.75 -6.97
CA LEU A 274 -0.50 25.81 -8.09
C LEU A 274 -1.39 26.30 -9.24
N SER A 275 -1.97 27.51 -9.14
CA SER A 275 -2.87 28.07 -10.15
C SER A 275 -2.07 28.75 -11.27
N LEU A 276 -1.66 27.95 -12.25
CA LEU A 276 -1.02 28.44 -13.47
C LEU A 276 -1.83 29.52 -14.19
N ARG A 277 -3.16 29.40 -14.21
CA ARG A 277 -4.04 30.38 -14.87
C ARG A 277 -3.87 31.79 -14.32
N ARG A 278 -3.65 31.93 -13.00
CA ARG A 278 -3.45 33.23 -12.34
C ARG A 278 -2.07 33.84 -12.57
N LEU A 279 -1.09 33.02 -12.98
CA LEU A 279 0.27 33.49 -13.27
C LEU A 279 0.40 34.06 -14.68
N VAL A 280 -0.51 33.67 -15.58
CA VAL A 280 -0.49 34.06 -17.00
C VAL A 280 -1.62 35.05 -17.34
N SER A 281 -2.59 35.24 -16.45
CA SER A 281 -3.67 36.24 -16.56
C SER A 281 -3.26 37.55 -15.92
#